data_AF-A0A2W4WLS8-F1
#
_entry.id   AF-A0A2W4WLS8-F1
#
_cell.length_a   1.000
_cell.length_b   1.000
_cell.length_c   1.000
_cell.angle_alpha   90.00
_cell.angle_beta   90.00
_cell.angle_gamma   90.00
#
_symmetry.space_group_name_H-M   'P 1'
#
loop_
_entity.id
_entity.type
_entity.pdbx_description
1 polymer ?
#
loop_
_entity_poly.entity_id
_entity_poly.type
_entity_poly.pdbx_seq_one_letter_code
_entity_poly.pdbx_strand_id
1 'polypeptide(L)'
;MADLRNRLKQVGNGKAASGKLQPEAKANPANEKSPHYRPSRAGRKAIIGYFDPMVSKQVRQLALDEDTSVEALVGEALDLLFEQRGLPQIAGKHPA
;
A
#
# COMPACT_ATOMS: atom_id res chain seq x y z
N MET A 1 13.95 -31.28 -29.63
CA MET A 1 14.37 -30.43 -28.50
C MET A 1 14.01 -28.96 -28.77
N ALA A 2 12.72 -28.65 -28.91
CA ALA A 2 12.23 -27.30 -29.25
C ALA A 2 11.67 -26.52 -28.04
N ASP A 3 11.66 -27.12 -26.85
CA ASP A 3 11.01 -26.55 -25.65
C ASP A 3 11.85 -25.51 -24.89
N LEU A 4 13.16 -25.42 -25.15
CA LEU A 4 14.01 -24.50 -24.39
C LEU A 4 13.95 -23.04 -24.90
N ARG A 5 13.59 -22.82 -26.18
CA ARG A 5 13.44 -21.45 -26.73
C ARG A 5 12.17 -20.73 -26.28
N ASN A 6 11.11 -21.46 -25.91
CA ASN A 6 9.87 -20.84 -25.45
C ASN A 6 9.91 -20.42 -23.98
N ARG A 7 10.72 -21.08 -23.14
CA ARG A 7 10.84 -20.74 -21.71
C ARG A 7 11.55 -19.41 -21.43
N LEU A 8 12.34 -18.89 -22.35
CA LEU A 8 13.04 -17.60 -22.17
C LEU A 8 12.19 -16.38 -22.54
N LYS A 9 11.01 -16.55 -23.14
CA LYS A 9 10.03 -15.45 -23.35
C LYS A 9 9.14 -15.17 -22.14
N GLN A 10 9.23 -15.97 -21.08
CA GLN A 10 8.35 -15.90 -19.91
C GLN A 10 9.03 -15.29 -18.68
N VAL A 11 10.00 -14.39 -18.85
CA VAL A 11 10.62 -13.61 -17.75
C VAL A 11 10.54 -12.10 -18.02
N GLY A 12 9.83 -11.67 -19.05
CA GLY A 12 9.74 -10.27 -19.46
C GLY A 12 8.32 -9.73 -19.52
N ASN A 13 7.51 -9.91 -18.47
CA ASN A 13 6.21 -9.23 -18.37
C ASN A 13 6.10 -8.43 -17.07
N GLY A 14 6.96 -7.42 -16.94
CA GLY A 14 6.66 -6.24 -16.13
C GLY A 14 5.50 -5.50 -16.78
N LYS A 15 4.26 -5.85 -16.42
CA LYS A 15 3.08 -5.11 -16.87
C LYS A 15 3.02 -3.80 -16.08
N ALA A 16 3.45 -2.76 -16.77
CA ALA A 16 3.39 -1.36 -16.37
C ALA A 16 2.05 -1.01 -15.69
N ALA A 17 2.16 -0.19 -14.65
CA ALA A 17 1.06 0.50 -14.01
C ALA A 17 0.34 1.37 -15.05
N SER A 18 -0.80 0.89 -15.52
CA SER A 18 -1.82 1.73 -16.14
C SER A 18 -3.16 1.29 -15.57
N GLY A 19 -3.56 1.98 -14.50
CA GLY A 19 -4.80 1.76 -13.79
C GLY A 19 -5.47 3.09 -13.54
N LYS A 20 -6.35 3.46 -14.47
CA LYS A 20 -7.24 4.62 -14.43
C LYS A 20 -7.83 4.78 -13.03
N LEU A 21 -7.88 6.02 -12.53
CA LEU A 21 -8.60 6.41 -11.33
C LEU A 21 -10.07 5.97 -11.49
N GLN A 22 -10.42 4.84 -10.89
CA GLN A 22 -11.79 4.36 -10.82
C GLN A 22 -12.45 4.88 -9.54
N PRO A 23 -13.71 5.35 -9.62
CA PRO A 23 -14.40 5.97 -8.50
C PRO A 23 -14.66 4.92 -7.41
N GLU A 24 -14.42 5.33 -6.16
CA GLU A 24 -15.11 4.89 -4.94
C GLU A 24 -15.65 3.45 -4.97
N ALA A 25 -14.73 2.50 -4.79
CA ALA A 25 -15.08 1.09 -4.68
C ALA A 25 -15.84 0.85 -3.35
N LYS A 26 -17.16 0.94 -3.40
CA LYS A 26 -18.04 0.27 -2.43
C LYS A 26 -17.61 -1.20 -2.38
N ALA A 27 -17.37 -1.71 -1.16
CA ALA A 27 -16.97 -3.08 -0.94
C ALA A 27 -17.95 -4.03 -1.65
N ASN A 28 -17.50 -4.66 -2.73
CA ASN A 28 -18.31 -5.62 -3.45
C ASN A 28 -18.18 -6.96 -2.70
N PRO A 29 -19.25 -7.50 -2.08
CA PRO A 29 -19.19 -8.69 -1.21
C PRO A 29 -18.71 -9.96 -1.94
N ALA A 30 -18.65 -9.93 -3.27
CA ALA A 30 -18.09 -11.00 -4.09
C ALA A 30 -16.59 -11.28 -3.84
N ASN A 31 -15.85 -10.36 -3.23
CA ASN A 31 -14.40 -10.52 -3.02
C ASN A 31 -14.05 -11.32 -1.75
N GLU A 32 -14.98 -11.53 -0.82
CA GLU A 32 -14.72 -12.21 0.46
C GLU A 32 -14.34 -13.69 0.28
N LYS A 33 -14.76 -14.31 -0.83
CA LYS A 33 -14.48 -15.71 -1.16
C LYS A 33 -13.16 -15.90 -1.93
N SER A 34 -12.47 -14.81 -2.25
CA SER A 34 -11.19 -14.90 -2.96
C SER A 34 -10.10 -15.44 -2.05
N PRO A 35 -9.24 -16.37 -2.52
CA PRO A 35 -8.04 -16.80 -1.78
C PRO A 35 -7.08 -15.64 -1.46
N HIS A 36 -7.23 -14.50 -2.14
CA HIS A 36 -6.43 -13.29 -1.94
C HIS A 36 -7.13 -12.24 -1.06
N TYR A 37 -8.33 -12.53 -0.54
CA TYR A 37 -9.03 -11.64 0.37
C TYR A 37 -8.27 -11.54 1.69
N ARG A 38 -8.01 -10.30 2.11
CA ARG A 38 -7.34 -9.99 3.37
C ARG A 38 -8.26 -9.10 4.17
N PRO A 39 -8.93 -9.60 5.22
CA PRO A 39 -9.87 -8.83 6.02
C PRO A 39 -9.28 -7.52 6.53
N SER A 40 -8.01 -7.52 6.94
CA SER A 40 -7.30 -6.31 7.41
C SER A 40 -7.13 -5.20 6.36
N ARG A 41 -7.36 -5.51 5.08
CA ARG A 41 -7.28 -4.56 3.95
C ARG A 41 -8.65 -4.21 3.39
N ALA A 42 -9.73 -4.78 3.91
CA ALA A 42 -11.07 -4.49 3.46
C ALA A 42 -11.39 -3.00 3.65
N GLY A 43 -11.87 -2.33 2.60
CA GLY A 43 -12.14 -0.89 2.61
C GLY A 43 -10.90 0.00 2.64
N ARG A 44 -9.68 -0.54 2.60
CA ARG A 44 -8.42 0.22 2.61
C ARG A 44 -7.72 0.12 1.25
N LYS A 45 -6.98 1.19 0.90
CA LYS A 45 -6.14 1.26 -0.30
C LYS A 45 -4.69 1.39 0.13
N ALA A 46 -3.80 0.63 -0.51
CA ALA A 46 -2.36 0.75 -0.25
C ALA A 46 -1.80 2.01 -0.93
N ILE A 47 -1.03 2.80 -0.18
CA ILE A 47 -0.20 3.89 -0.68
C ILE A 47 1.24 3.38 -0.69
N ILE A 48 1.91 3.40 -1.85
CA ILE A 48 3.26 2.83 -2.03
C ILE A 48 4.18 3.87 -2.67
N GLY A 49 5.39 4.01 -2.13
CA GLY A 49 6.48 4.79 -2.71
C GLY A 49 7.80 4.01 -2.66
N TYR A 50 8.72 4.34 -3.56
CA TYR A 50 10.08 3.80 -3.56
C TYR A 50 11.00 4.75 -2.81
N PHE A 51 11.69 4.22 -1.79
CA PHE A 51 12.61 4.98 -0.93
C PHE A 51 13.92 4.21 -0.76
N ASP A 52 14.93 4.90 -0.24
CA ASP A 52 16.17 4.26 0.18
C ASP A 52 15.89 3.20 1.26
N PRO A 53 16.55 2.02 1.23
CA PRO A 53 16.38 1.00 2.26
C PRO A 53 16.62 1.48 3.70
N MET A 54 17.49 2.47 3.91
CA MET A 54 17.74 3.09 5.22
C MET A 54 16.52 3.81 5.75
N VAL A 55 15.73 4.47 4.89
CA VAL A 55 14.47 5.11 5.30
C VAL A 55 13.52 4.07 5.87
N SER A 56 13.39 2.91 5.22
CA SER A 56 12.54 1.83 5.74
C SER A 56 13.03 1.30 7.09
N LYS A 57 14.34 1.20 7.30
CA LYS A 57 14.89 0.79 8.60
C LYS A 57 14.61 1.82 9.69
N GLN A 58 14.80 3.11 9.39
CA GLN A 58 14.60 4.19 10.35
C GLN A 58 13.13 4.29 10.78
N VAL A 59 12.17 4.20 9.84
CA VAL A 59 10.74 4.23 10.19
C VAL A 59 10.34 3.02 11.03
N ARG A 60 10.92 1.84 10.76
CA ARG A 60 10.66 0.65 11.59
C ARG A 60 11.28 0.77 12.97
N GLN A 61 12.47 1.34 13.09
CA GLN A 61 13.09 1.58 14.38
C GLN A 61 12.23 2.53 15.22
N LEU A 62 11.75 3.63 14.62
CA LEU A 62 10.86 4.57 15.29
C LEU A 62 9.57 3.89 15.79
N ALA A 63 8.97 3.03 14.96
CA ALA A 63 7.79 2.27 15.35
C ALA A 63 8.03 1.35 16.56
N LEU A 64 9.22 0.75 16.65
CA LEU A 64 9.61 -0.08 17.80
C LEU A 64 9.89 0.76 19.05
N ASP A 65 10.55 1.91 18.89
CA ASP A 65 10.91 2.80 20.00
C ASP A 65 9.66 3.43 20.66
N GLU A 66 8.61 3.68 19.87
CA GLU A 66 7.36 4.33 20.30
C GLU A 66 6.19 3.36 20.58
N ASP A 67 6.42 2.05 20.51
CA ASP A 67 5.40 1.00 20.64
C ASP A 67 4.16 1.23 19.74
N THR A 68 4.43 1.61 18.48
CA THR A 68 3.41 1.94 17.48
C THR A 68 3.60 1.12 16.20
N SER A 69 2.80 1.39 15.18
CA SER A 69 2.90 0.73 13.88
C SER A 69 3.44 1.66 12.80
N VAL A 70 4.10 1.09 11.80
CA VAL A 70 4.51 1.83 10.60
C VAL A 70 3.30 2.47 9.89
N GLU A 71 2.13 1.82 9.91
CA GLU A 71 0.89 2.38 9.34
C GLU A 71 0.46 3.64 10.09
N ALA A 72 0.56 3.66 11.42
CA ALA A 72 0.25 4.82 12.25
C ALA A 72 1.21 5.99 12.00
N LEU A 73 2.53 5.73 11.98
CA LEU A 73 3.53 6.77 11.68
C LEU A 73 3.36 7.37 10.29
N VAL A 74 3.06 6.54 9.29
CA VAL A 74 2.77 7.04 7.93
C VAL A 74 1.46 7.83 7.92
N GLY A 75 0.45 7.41 8.68
CA GLY A 75 -0.80 8.15 8.87
C GLY A 75 -0.56 9.55 9.45
N GLU A 76 0.24 9.64 10.51
CA GLU A 76 0.64 10.91 11.12
C GLU A 76 1.40 11.80 10.14
N ALA A 77 2.40 11.27 9.44
CA ALA A 77 3.17 12.03 8.46
C ALA A 77 2.30 12.58 7.32
N LEU A 78 1.27 11.83 6.90
CA LEU A 78 0.30 12.27 5.90
C LEU A 78 -0.61 13.37 6.45
N ASP A 79 -1.06 13.28 7.71
CA ASP A 79 -1.87 14.32 8.34
C ASP A 79 -1.08 15.62 8.52
N LEU A 80 0.18 15.55 8.94
CA LEU A 80 1.09 16.70 8.99
C LEU A 80 1.26 17.34 7.61
N LEU A 81 1.40 16.53 6.56
CA LEU A 81 1.46 17.03 5.19
C LEU A 81 0.15 17.70 4.78
N PHE A 82 -1.01 17.14 5.11
CA PHE A 82 -2.31 17.72 4.79
C PHE A 82 -2.52 19.06 5.49
N GLU A 83 -2.20 19.14 6.78
CA GLU A 83 -2.26 20.37 7.56
C GLU A 83 -1.42 21.49 6.93
N GLN A 84 -0.17 21.18 6.57
CA GLN A 84 0.72 22.12 5.88
C GLN A 84 0.17 22.62 4.52
N ARG A 85 -0.77 21.89 3.92
CA ARG A 85 -1.41 22.24 2.65
C ARG A 85 -2.83 22.81 2.83
N GLY A 86 -3.29 23.00 4.06
CA GLY A 86 -4.66 23.44 4.35
C GLY A 86 -5.72 22.41 3.98
N LEU A 87 -5.36 21.13 3.96
CA LEU A 87 -6.23 19.99 3.69
C LEU A 87 -6.68 19.33 5.00
N PRO A 88 -7.83 18.64 5.01
CA PRO A 88 -8.28 17.92 6.19
C PRO A 88 -7.36 16.72 6.52
N GLN A 89 -7.06 16.55 7.81
CA GLN A 89 -6.32 15.40 8.36
C GLN A 89 -7.23 14.16 8.38
N ILE A 90 -7.04 13.25 7.41
CA ILE A 90 -7.90 12.07 7.18
C ILE A 90 -7.13 10.75 7.24
N ALA A 91 -5.82 10.76 7.50
CA ALA A 91 -4.96 9.59 7.41
C ALA A 91 -4.76 8.88 8.75
N GLY A 92 -4.55 9.62 9.85
CA GLY A 92 -4.27 9.09 11.19
C GLY A 92 -5.50 8.81 12.04
N LYS A 93 -6.71 9.15 11.57
CA LYS A 93 -7.96 8.90 12.31
C LYS A 93 -8.34 7.42 12.25
N HIS A 94 -7.87 6.63 13.21
CA HIS A 94 -8.52 5.38 13.59
C HIS A 94 -9.31 5.57 14.90
N PRO A 95 -10.62 5.22 14.93
CA PRO A 95 -11.34 5.07 16.20
C PRO A 95 -10.72 3.93 17.01
N ALA A 96 -10.57 4.18 18.31
CA ALA A 96 -10.29 3.16 19.32
C ALA A 96 -11.33 2.03 19.28
#